data_AF-A0A842MQ71-F1
#
_entry.id   AF-A0A842MQ71-F1
#
_cell.length_a   1.000
_cell.length_b   1.000
_cell.length_c   1.000
_cell.angle_alpha   90.00
_cell.angle_beta   90.00
_cell.angle_gamma   90.00
#
_symmetry.space_group_name_H-M   'P 1'
#
loop_
_entity.id
_entity.type
_entity.pdbx_description
1 polymer ?
#
loop_
_entity_poly.entity_id
_entity_poly.type
_entity_poly.pdbx_seq_one_letter_code
_entity_poly.pdbx_strand_id
1 'polypeptide(L)'
;MVDEDKVIERKILLKRAFQKPQLFEIGRNLAIPYFELFENPWVIDEDQAAYEIASIIGDSQLKEIFETHKPKSWVVFRGEHYTFEDGLLSLKGSWNTLRSSLQELRKRHGDKVDKILKVILETSGGCNPLEIAEKLKGQVDPAPLLADMERMKLIVPFYEGDGYKEWTVLEEVSPLLRLELGLAKPEKAAKPSEVTKVVGEEEVDYVAMERQEIERMDNELNTYLTELLKKRLNATIKFGKKFSISVLADYLIKLFGPVLYFDSLLSITQQYGLADVEIIHEKGGTGMRTG
;
A
#
# COMPACT_ATOMS: atom_id res chain seq x y z
N MET A 1 -22.72 -16.23 -7.57
CA MET A 1 -22.57 -15.47 -6.30
C MET A 1 -21.46 -16.06 -5.45
N VAL A 2 -21.59 -17.27 -4.86
CA VAL A 2 -20.52 -17.87 -4.00
C VAL A 2 -19.16 -17.99 -4.70
N ASP A 3 -19.15 -18.30 -6.01
CA ASP A 3 -17.90 -18.48 -6.76
C ASP A 3 -17.21 -17.14 -7.07
N GLU A 4 -17.99 -16.07 -7.32
CA GLU A 4 -17.45 -14.73 -7.56
C GLU A 4 -16.85 -14.13 -6.30
N ASP A 5 -17.46 -14.34 -5.13
CA ASP A 5 -16.94 -13.86 -3.86
C ASP A 5 -15.61 -14.56 -3.51
N LYS A 6 -15.50 -15.87 -3.78
CA LYS A 6 -14.24 -16.61 -3.69
C LYS A 6 -13.16 -16.09 -4.63
N VAL A 7 -13.50 -15.74 -5.87
CA VAL A 7 -12.53 -15.18 -6.84
C VAL A 7 -12.00 -13.83 -6.35
N ILE A 8 -12.88 -12.96 -5.84
CA ILE A 8 -12.47 -11.66 -5.30
C ILE A 8 -11.55 -11.83 -4.09
N GLU A 9 -11.90 -12.71 -3.15
CA GLU A 9 -11.06 -12.96 -1.98
C GLU A 9 -9.70 -13.54 -2.37
N ARG A 10 -9.69 -14.49 -3.33
CA ARG A 10 -8.47 -15.12 -3.84
C ARG A 10 -7.55 -14.12 -4.52
N LYS A 11 -8.11 -13.15 -5.27
CA LYS A 11 -7.35 -12.03 -5.85
C LYS A 11 -6.64 -11.24 -4.75
N ILE A 12 -7.36 -10.83 -3.70
CA ILE A 12 -6.77 -10.03 -2.59
C ILE A 12 -5.66 -10.83 -1.92
N LEU A 13 -5.88 -12.12 -1.66
CA LEU A 13 -4.88 -13.03 -1.09
C LEU A 13 -3.61 -13.10 -1.96
N LEU A 14 -3.75 -13.34 -3.27
CA LEU A 14 -2.62 -13.45 -4.20
C LEU A 14 -1.80 -12.15 -4.26
N LYS A 15 -2.47 -11.01 -4.43
CA LYS A 15 -1.85 -9.68 -4.45
C LYS A 15 -1.09 -9.39 -3.15
N ARG A 16 -1.67 -9.77 -2.01
CA ARG A 16 -1.03 -9.58 -0.72
C ARG A 16 0.20 -10.47 -0.57
N ALA A 17 0.06 -11.75 -0.90
CA ALA A 17 1.06 -12.80 -0.68
C ALA A 17 2.29 -12.70 -1.58
N PHE A 18 2.12 -12.32 -2.84
CA PHE A 18 3.16 -12.39 -3.86
C PHE A 18 3.58 -11.01 -4.36
N GLN A 19 4.83 -10.90 -4.80
CA GLN A 19 5.30 -9.70 -5.52
C GLN A 19 4.90 -9.79 -7.01
N LYS A 20 4.90 -8.66 -7.72
CA LYS A 20 4.62 -8.62 -9.17
C LYS A 20 5.37 -9.68 -10.00
N PRO A 21 6.70 -9.90 -9.81
CA PRO A 21 7.41 -10.94 -10.56
C PRO A 21 6.88 -12.36 -10.32
N GLN A 22 6.52 -12.66 -9.08
CA GLN A 22 5.96 -13.97 -8.73
C GLN A 22 4.57 -14.16 -9.32
N LEU A 23 3.72 -13.12 -9.29
CA LEU A 23 2.42 -13.17 -9.96
C LEU A 23 2.58 -13.39 -11.47
N PHE A 24 3.58 -12.77 -12.09
CA PHE A 24 3.91 -12.97 -13.49
C PHE A 24 4.30 -14.42 -13.79
N GLU A 25 5.23 -14.99 -13.03
CA GLU A 25 5.66 -16.39 -13.16
C GLU A 25 4.51 -17.37 -12.97
N ILE A 26 3.69 -17.18 -11.93
CA ILE A 26 2.49 -18.00 -11.68
C ILE A 26 1.56 -17.94 -12.88
N GLY A 27 1.30 -16.75 -13.41
CA GLY A 27 0.42 -16.54 -14.56
C GLY A 27 0.92 -17.23 -15.84
N ARG A 28 2.23 -17.14 -16.12
CA ARG A 28 2.89 -17.82 -17.25
C ARG A 28 2.86 -19.35 -17.09
N ASN A 29 3.15 -19.86 -15.90
CA ASN A 29 3.11 -21.30 -15.60
C ASN A 29 1.71 -21.91 -15.78
N LEU A 30 0.68 -21.11 -15.55
CA LEU A 30 -0.72 -21.47 -15.77
C LEU A 30 -1.20 -21.22 -17.23
N ALA A 31 -0.31 -20.76 -18.11
CA ALA A 31 -0.59 -20.39 -19.50
C ALA A 31 -1.77 -19.40 -19.64
N ILE A 32 -1.85 -18.43 -18.72
CA ILE A 32 -2.93 -17.44 -18.70
C ILE A 32 -2.66 -16.36 -19.76
N PRO A 33 -3.57 -16.13 -20.72
CA PRO A 33 -3.32 -15.24 -21.86
C PRO A 33 -2.90 -13.82 -21.49
N TYR A 34 -3.37 -13.27 -20.37
CA TYR A 34 -2.98 -11.95 -19.90
C TYR A 34 -1.46 -11.81 -19.73
N PHE A 35 -0.79 -12.83 -19.20
CA PHE A 35 0.64 -12.79 -18.91
C PHE A 35 1.50 -13.01 -20.16
N GLU A 36 0.93 -13.63 -21.20
CA GLU A 36 1.57 -13.77 -22.51
C GLU A 36 1.69 -12.44 -23.25
N LEU A 37 1.00 -11.39 -22.81
CA LEU A 37 1.02 -10.07 -23.43
C LEU A 37 2.25 -9.24 -23.06
N PHE A 38 2.97 -9.61 -22.00
CA PHE A 38 4.05 -8.81 -21.44
C PHE A 38 5.36 -9.60 -21.45
N GLU A 39 6.44 -8.94 -21.87
CA GLU A 39 7.78 -9.54 -21.90
C GLU A 39 8.43 -9.57 -20.52
N ASN A 40 8.04 -8.65 -19.63
CA ASN A 40 8.62 -8.53 -18.31
C ASN A 40 7.55 -8.24 -17.24
N PRO A 41 7.80 -8.67 -15.99
CA PRO A 41 6.85 -8.55 -14.88
C PRO A 41 6.60 -7.12 -14.40
N TRP A 42 7.37 -6.12 -14.84
CA TRP A 42 7.27 -4.75 -14.32
C TRP A 42 6.19 -3.93 -15.02
N VAL A 43 5.81 -4.33 -16.24
CA VAL A 43 4.79 -3.64 -17.04
C VAL A 43 3.37 -4.10 -16.68
N ILE A 44 3.23 -5.21 -15.95
CA ILE A 44 1.90 -5.73 -15.59
C ILE A 44 1.25 -4.87 -14.49
N ASP A 45 -0.07 -4.78 -14.58
CA ASP A 45 -0.89 -4.26 -13.49
C ASP A 45 -1.08 -5.36 -12.44
N GLU A 46 -0.66 -5.10 -11.20
CA GLU A 46 -0.68 -6.11 -10.13
C GLU A 46 -2.09 -6.56 -9.78
N ASP A 47 -3.05 -5.63 -9.85
CA ASP A 47 -4.43 -5.86 -9.47
C ASP A 47 -5.14 -6.71 -10.53
N GLN A 48 -4.90 -6.42 -11.82
CA GLN A 48 -5.37 -7.23 -12.93
C GLN A 48 -4.70 -8.60 -12.95
N ALA A 49 -3.38 -8.67 -12.78
CA ALA A 49 -2.64 -9.92 -12.72
C ALA A 49 -3.21 -10.87 -11.67
N ALA A 50 -3.41 -10.39 -10.44
CA ALA A 50 -4.00 -11.18 -9.37
C ALA A 50 -5.45 -11.61 -9.69
N TYR A 51 -6.22 -10.77 -10.38
CA TYR A 51 -7.60 -11.10 -10.77
C TYR A 51 -7.67 -12.19 -11.84
N GLU A 52 -6.81 -12.12 -12.85
CA GLU A 52 -6.73 -13.10 -13.94
C GLU A 52 -6.35 -14.49 -13.39
N ILE A 53 -5.33 -14.55 -12.52
CA ILE A 53 -4.97 -15.80 -11.83
C ILE A 53 -6.15 -16.30 -10.99
N ALA A 54 -6.71 -15.44 -10.14
CA ALA A 54 -7.79 -15.81 -9.23
C ALA A 54 -9.04 -16.36 -9.95
N SER A 55 -9.34 -15.85 -11.14
CA SER A 55 -10.50 -16.24 -11.95
C SER A 55 -10.35 -17.62 -12.59
N ILE A 56 -9.12 -18.10 -12.79
CA ILE A 56 -8.83 -19.35 -13.49
C ILE A 56 -8.58 -20.50 -12.50
N ILE A 57 -7.92 -20.22 -11.38
CA ILE A 57 -7.49 -21.28 -10.46
C ILE A 57 -8.60 -21.75 -9.52
N GLY A 58 -8.57 -23.04 -9.16
CA GLY A 58 -9.35 -23.60 -8.06
C GLY A 58 -8.60 -23.63 -6.72
N ASP A 59 -9.26 -24.12 -5.67
CA ASP A 59 -8.69 -24.21 -4.32
C ASP A 59 -7.47 -25.16 -4.25
N SER A 60 -7.44 -26.20 -5.10
CA SER A 60 -6.29 -27.12 -5.22
C SER A 60 -5.07 -26.44 -5.83
N GLN A 61 -5.24 -25.72 -6.94
CA GLN A 61 -4.18 -24.98 -7.60
C GLN A 61 -3.68 -23.82 -6.74
N LEU A 62 -4.58 -23.15 -5.99
CA LEU A 62 -4.18 -22.15 -5.01
C LEU A 62 -3.22 -22.73 -3.96
N LYS A 63 -3.50 -23.94 -3.45
CA LYS A 63 -2.61 -24.61 -2.50
C LYS A 63 -1.25 -24.93 -3.12
N GLU A 64 -1.24 -25.45 -4.34
CA GLU A 64 -0.01 -25.75 -5.09
C GLU A 64 0.85 -24.51 -5.32
N ILE A 65 0.24 -23.37 -5.65
CA ILE A 65 0.94 -22.08 -5.80
C ILE A 65 1.66 -21.70 -4.51
N PHE A 66 0.99 -21.77 -3.37
CA PHE A 66 1.57 -21.44 -2.06
C PHE A 66 2.62 -22.45 -1.56
N GLU A 67 2.61 -23.67 -2.08
CA GLU A 67 3.65 -24.67 -1.81
C GLU A 67 4.89 -24.47 -2.70
N THR A 68 4.69 -24.01 -3.94
CA THR A 68 5.75 -23.89 -4.96
C THR A 68 6.45 -22.52 -4.91
N HIS A 69 5.69 -21.45 -4.65
CA HIS A 69 6.21 -20.09 -4.63
C HIS A 69 6.25 -19.59 -3.19
N LYS A 70 7.38 -18.98 -2.81
CA LYS A 70 7.57 -18.45 -1.45
C LYS A 70 6.79 -17.13 -1.26
N PRO A 71 5.75 -17.09 -0.42
CA PRO A 71 5.05 -15.83 -0.12
C PRO A 71 5.96 -14.87 0.66
N LYS A 72 5.61 -13.58 0.67
CA LYS A 72 6.25 -12.59 1.53
C LYS A 72 6.16 -13.04 3.00
N SER A 73 7.29 -13.03 3.70
CA SER A 73 7.42 -13.63 5.05
C SER A 73 6.53 -13.00 6.13
N TRP A 74 6.13 -11.74 5.93
CA TRP A 74 5.33 -10.97 6.88
C TRP A 74 3.82 -10.99 6.58
N VAL A 75 3.38 -11.71 5.53
CA VAL A 75 1.98 -11.67 5.11
C VAL A 75 1.09 -12.44 6.07
N VAL A 76 -0.01 -11.77 6.43
CA VAL A 76 -1.14 -12.31 7.18
C VAL A 76 -2.39 -12.01 6.37
N PHE A 77 -3.27 -13.00 6.24
CA PHE A 77 -4.55 -12.90 5.56
C PHE A 77 -5.65 -13.64 6.32
N ARG A 78 -6.80 -13.00 6.52
CA ARG A 78 -7.91 -13.47 7.38
C ARG A 78 -9.28 -13.29 6.72
N GLY A 79 -9.51 -13.97 5.60
CA GLY A 79 -10.71 -13.84 4.80
C GLY A 79 -11.90 -14.71 5.24
N GLU A 80 -12.97 -14.67 4.44
CA GLU A 80 -14.21 -15.44 4.66
C GLU A 80 -14.05 -16.91 4.26
N HIS A 81 -13.23 -17.17 3.24
CA HIS A 81 -12.99 -18.48 2.68
C HIS A 81 -11.56 -19.00 2.91
N TYR A 82 -10.57 -18.13 3.00
CA TYR A 82 -9.16 -18.48 3.13
C TYR A 82 -8.51 -17.78 4.32
N THR A 83 -7.55 -18.47 4.94
CA THR A 83 -6.68 -17.91 5.99
C THR A 83 -5.24 -18.22 5.64
N PHE A 84 -4.36 -17.21 5.69
CA PHE A 84 -2.92 -17.39 5.57
C PHE A 84 -2.25 -16.76 6.78
N GLU A 85 -1.69 -17.59 7.66
CA GLU A 85 -0.99 -17.17 8.86
C GLU A 85 0.21 -18.09 9.10
N ASP A 86 1.27 -17.56 9.70
CA ASP A 86 2.46 -18.33 10.08
C ASP A 86 3.07 -19.11 8.89
N GLY A 87 2.94 -18.57 7.67
CA GLY A 87 3.44 -19.17 6.43
C GLY A 87 2.59 -20.31 5.88
N LEU A 88 1.41 -20.59 6.46
CA LEU A 88 0.55 -21.70 6.07
C LEU A 88 -0.79 -21.22 5.52
N LEU A 89 -1.15 -21.72 4.33
CA LEU A 89 -2.46 -21.50 3.73
C LEU A 89 -3.48 -22.54 4.24
N SER A 90 -4.61 -22.06 4.73
CA SER A 90 -5.79 -22.84 5.09
C SER A 90 -6.96 -22.45 4.20
N LEU A 91 -7.60 -23.45 3.57
CA LEU A 91 -8.83 -23.31 2.77
C LEU A 91 -10.09 -23.18 3.65
N LYS A 92 -9.95 -22.54 4.81
CA LYS A 92 -11.01 -22.21 5.75
C LYS A 92 -10.85 -20.76 6.13
N GLY A 93 -11.93 -19.99 6.11
CA GLY A 93 -11.89 -18.60 6.56
C GLY A 93 -11.90 -18.46 8.07
N SER A 94 -11.52 -17.27 8.51
CA SER A 94 -11.40 -16.87 9.91
C SER A 94 -12.52 -15.94 10.38
N TRP A 95 -13.47 -15.58 9.51
CA TRP A 95 -14.52 -14.62 9.86
C TRP A 95 -15.37 -15.03 11.06
N ASN A 96 -15.71 -16.31 11.20
CA ASN A 96 -16.47 -16.78 12.37
C ASN A 96 -15.68 -16.63 13.67
N THR A 97 -14.37 -16.95 13.65
CA THR A 97 -13.49 -16.74 14.81
C THR A 97 -13.34 -15.26 15.14
N LEU A 98 -13.22 -14.39 14.12
CA LEU A 98 -13.14 -12.94 14.30
C LEU A 98 -14.44 -12.36 14.87
N ARG A 99 -15.61 -12.84 14.45
CA ARG A 99 -16.90 -12.47 15.06
C ARG A 99 -16.96 -12.83 16.53
N SER A 100 -16.54 -14.04 16.89
CA SER A 100 -16.48 -14.45 18.30
C SER A 100 -15.52 -13.57 19.11
N SER A 101 -14.34 -13.25 18.55
CA SER A 101 -13.38 -12.32 19.16
C SER A 101 -13.98 -10.93 19.37
N LEU A 102 -14.70 -10.39 18.38
CA LEU A 102 -15.37 -9.09 18.46
C LEU A 102 -16.46 -9.08 19.53
N GLN A 103 -17.28 -10.14 19.60
CA GLN A 103 -18.32 -10.28 20.63
C GLN A 103 -17.71 -10.35 22.04
N GLU A 104 -16.61 -11.08 22.19
CA GLU A 104 -15.91 -11.18 23.47
C GLU A 104 -15.32 -9.82 23.91
N LEU A 105 -14.75 -9.06 22.97
CA LEU A 105 -14.27 -7.70 23.25
C LEU A 105 -15.41 -6.75 23.62
N ARG A 106 -16.55 -6.81 22.91
CA ARG A 106 -17.75 -6.02 23.26
C ARG A 106 -18.26 -6.34 24.66
N LYS A 107 -18.21 -7.61 25.10
CA LYS A 107 -18.57 -7.98 26.48
C LYS A 107 -17.65 -7.37 27.53
N ARG A 108 -16.34 -7.27 27.23
CA ARG A 108 -15.33 -6.76 28.18
C ARG A 108 -15.28 -5.24 28.23
N HIS A 109 -15.36 -4.59 27.07
CA HIS A 109 -15.04 -3.17 26.89
C HIS A 109 -16.23 -2.33 26.42
N GLY A 110 -17.37 -2.95 26.10
CA GLY A 110 -18.60 -2.27 25.71
C GLY A 110 -18.51 -1.60 24.34
N ASP A 111 -19.19 -0.47 24.21
CA ASP A 111 -19.31 0.35 22.99
C ASP A 111 -17.98 1.03 22.56
N LYS A 112 -16.99 1.07 23.46
CA LYS A 112 -15.66 1.62 23.19
C LYS A 112 -14.96 0.88 22.03
N VAL A 113 -15.19 -0.43 21.91
CA VAL A 113 -14.68 -1.28 20.83
C VAL A 113 -15.13 -0.75 19.48
N ASP A 114 -16.44 -0.51 19.35
CA ASP A 114 -17.05 -0.08 18.10
C ASP A 114 -16.59 1.33 17.71
N LYS A 115 -16.41 2.22 18.69
CA LYS A 115 -15.88 3.57 18.47
C LYS A 115 -14.46 3.55 17.90
N ILE A 116 -13.56 2.76 18.47
CA ILE A 116 -12.18 2.65 17.96
C ILE A 116 -12.14 2.01 16.58
N LEU A 117 -12.89 0.91 16.36
CA LEU A 117 -12.91 0.25 15.05
C LEU A 117 -13.46 1.14 13.96
N LYS A 118 -14.48 1.97 14.24
CA LYS A 118 -14.97 2.98 13.29
C LYS A 118 -13.87 3.95 12.87
N VAL A 119 -13.12 4.47 13.84
CA VAL A 119 -12.00 5.39 13.57
C VAL A 119 -10.94 4.73 12.69
N ILE A 120 -10.56 3.47 12.97
CA ILE A 120 -9.55 2.76 12.17
C ILE A 120 -10.09 2.46 10.75
N LEU A 121 -11.37 2.11 10.60
CA LEU A 121 -11.99 1.82 9.29
C LEU A 121 -12.21 3.05 8.41
N GLU A 122 -12.31 4.23 9.01
CA GLU A 122 -12.46 5.52 8.33
C GLU A 122 -11.11 6.16 7.97
N THR A 123 -10.02 5.70 8.58
CA THR A 123 -8.67 6.22 8.32
C THR A 123 -8.01 5.38 7.23
N SER A 124 -7.48 6.02 6.19
CA SER A 124 -6.60 5.35 5.24
C SER A 124 -5.24 5.11 5.90
N GLY A 125 -4.74 3.87 5.83
CA GLY A 125 -3.42 3.51 6.39
C GLY A 125 -3.45 3.00 7.83
N GLY A 126 -2.35 3.21 8.55
CA GLY A 126 -2.20 2.89 9.97
C GLY A 126 -2.69 4.01 10.88
N CYS A 127 -3.21 3.67 12.06
CA CYS A 127 -3.57 4.63 13.11
C CYS A 127 -2.72 4.39 14.36
N ASN A 128 -2.24 5.47 14.96
CA ASN A 128 -1.61 5.42 16.28
C ASN A 128 -2.62 5.71 17.42
N PRO A 129 -2.27 5.44 18.70
CA PRO A 129 -3.19 5.63 19.81
C PRO A 129 -3.54 7.10 20.05
N LEU A 130 -2.60 8.02 19.77
CA LEU A 130 -2.80 9.45 19.96
C LEU A 130 -3.85 9.99 18.99
N GLU A 131 -3.76 9.64 17.70
CA GLU A 131 -4.73 9.99 16.67
C GLU A 131 -6.13 9.46 16.98
N ILE A 132 -6.21 8.23 17.48
CA ILE A 132 -7.50 7.64 17.89
C ILE A 132 -8.06 8.41 19.08
N ALA A 133 -7.23 8.75 20.09
CA ALA A 133 -7.66 9.53 21.24
C ALA A 133 -8.13 10.94 20.83
N GLU A 134 -7.43 11.59 19.90
CA GLU A 134 -7.81 12.90 19.35
C GLU A 134 -9.16 12.85 18.62
N LYS A 135 -9.34 11.88 17.70
CA LYS A 135 -10.61 11.69 16.98
C LYS A 135 -11.78 11.36 17.93
N LEU A 136 -11.50 10.64 19.01
CA LEU A 136 -12.47 10.34 20.06
C LEU A 136 -12.58 11.43 21.15
N LYS A 137 -11.89 12.57 20.99
CA LYS A 137 -11.89 13.69 21.94
C LYS A 137 -11.56 13.27 23.39
N GLY A 138 -10.63 12.33 23.55
CA GLY A 138 -10.18 11.83 24.84
C GLY A 138 -11.20 11.00 25.64
N GLN A 139 -12.33 10.60 25.04
CA GLN A 139 -13.38 9.85 25.74
C GLN A 139 -12.97 8.40 26.09
N VAL A 140 -11.96 7.87 25.40
CA VAL A 140 -11.49 6.49 25.52
C VAL A 140 -9.98 6.49 25.46
N ASP A 141 -9.33 5.81 26.40
CA ASP A 141 -7.91 5.45 26.28
C ASP A 141 -7.78 4.26 25.31
N PRO A 142 -7.20 4.45 24.12
CA PRO A 142 -7.18 3.42 23.09
C PRO A 142 -6.07 2.40 23.28
N ALA A 143 -4.99 2.72 24.01
CA ALA A 143 -3.82 1.86 24.13
C ALA A 143 -4.12 0.43 24.67
N PRO A 144 -4.83 0.25 25.81
CA PRO A 144 -5.13 -1.10 26.31
C PRO A 144 -6.08 -1.86 25.40
N LEU A 145 -6.99 -1.15 24.71
CA LEU A 145 -7.97 -1.77 23.82
C LEU A 145 -7.34 -2.21 22.49
N LEU A 146 -6.40 -1.44 21.96
CA LEU A 146 -5.62 -1.80 20.77
C LEU A 146 -4.78 -3.06 21.03
N ALA A 147 -4.12 -3.15 22.19
CA ALA A 147 -3.37 -4.34 22.58
C ALA A 147 -4.27 -5.59 22.65
N ASP A 148 -5.48 -5.44 23.21
CA ASP A 148 -6.47 -6.51 23.26
C ASP A 148 -7.00 -6.90 21.87
N MET A 149 -7.26 -5.92 20.99
CA MET A 149 -7.71 -6.14 19.61
C MET A 149 -6.64 -6.84 18.76
N GLU A 150 -5.36 -6.47 18.92
CA GLU A 150 -4.23 -7.11 18.27
C GLU A 150 -4.10 -8.57 18.72
N ARG A 151 -4.14 -8.81 20.04
CA ARG A 151 -4.10 -10.17 20.62
C ARG A 151 -5.25 -11.04 20.12
N MET A 152 -6.43 -10.45 19.95
CA MET A 152 -7.64 -11.13 19.45
C MET A 152 -7.70 -11.19 17.92
N LYS A 153 -6.62 -10.79 17.22
CA LYS A 153 -6.44 -10.87 15.77
C LYS A 153 -7.43 -10.03 14.94
N LEU A 154 -8.06 -9.01 15.52
CA LEU A 154 -8.95 -8.10 14.78
C LEU A 154 -8.20 -7.03 13.99
N ILE A 155 -7.07 -6.59 14.53
CA ILE A 155 -6.18 -5.60 13.91
C ILE A 155 -4.76 -6.18 13.82
N VAL A 156 -3.92 -5.55 13.00
CA VAL A 156 -2.52 -5.93 12.84
C VAL A 156 -1.61 -4.71 12.96
N PRO A 157 -0.35 -4.86 13.41
CA PRO A 157 0.63 -3.79 13.34
C PRO A 157 0.91 -3.46 11.87
N PHE A 158 0.64 -2.21 11.51
CA PHE A 158 0.93 -1.66 10.20
C PHE A 158 2.39 -1.21 10.13
N TYR A 159 2.82 -0.42 11.12
CA TYR A 159 4.20 0.03 11.30
C TYR A 159 4.62 -0.15 12.76
N GLU A 160 5.88 -0.51 12.99
CA GLU A 160 6.48 -0.59 14.32
C GLU A 160 7.96 -0.20 14.22
N GLY A 161 8.37 0.86 14.92
CA GLY A 161 9.75 1.37 14.90
C GLY A 161 9.94 2.51 15.90
N ASP A 162 11.12 2.61 16.52
CA ASP A 162 11.51 3.68 17.46
C ASP A 162 10.49 4.02 18.58
N GLY A 163 9.82 3.00 19.13
CA GLY A 163 8.79 3.15 20.16
C GLY A 163 7.44 3.67 19.64
N TYR A 164 7.30 3.79 18.33
CA TYR A 164 6.07 4.16 17.63
C TYR A 164 5.44 2.92 16.98
N LYS A 165 4.12 2.80 17.11
CA LYS A 165 3.34 1.67 16.59
C LYS A 165 2.02 2.16 16.02
N GLU A 166 1.72 1.71 14.81
CA GLU A 166 0.46 1.95 14.12
C GLU A 166 -0.26 0.64 13.90
N TRP A 167 -1.59 0.67 13.97
CA TRP A 167 -2.44 -0.48 13.69
C TRP A 167 -3.36 -0.21 12.52
N THR A 168 -3.69 -1.26 11.79
CA THR A 168 -4.69 -1.20 10.72
C THR A 168 -5.58 -2.45 10.74
N VAL A 169 -6.68 -2.37 10.01
CA VAL A 169 -7.57 -3.50 9.70
C VAL A 169 -7.15 -4.06 8.35
N LEU A 170 -7.04 -5.39 8.26
CA LEU A 170 -6.74 -6.06 6.99
C LEU A 170 -7.88 -5.82 5.98
N GLU A 171 -7.53 -5.65 4.70
CA GLU A 171 -8.48 -5.31 3.63
C GLU A 171 -9.65 -6.30 3.56
N GLU A 172 -9.36 -7.60 3.70
CA GLU A 172 -10.32 -8.69 3.71
C GLU A 172 -11.16 -8.79 5.00
N VAL A 173 -10.73 -8.16 6.09
CA VAL A 173 -11.45 -8.12 7.38
C VAL A 173 -12.37 -6.89 7.46
N SER A 174 -12.04 -5.82 6.72
CA SER A 174 -12.81 -4.57 6.70
C SER A 174 -14.31 -4.77 6.36
N PRO A 175 -14.69 -5.56 5.34
CA PRO A 175 -16.10 -5.84 5.04
C PRO A 175 -16.86 -6.48 6.20
N LEU A 176 -16.22 -7.40 6.93
CA LEU A 176 -16.81 -8.04 8.11
C LEU A 176 -17.07 -7.01 9.20
N LEU A 177 -16.06 -6.21 9.56
CA LEU A 177 -16.22 -5.23 10.64
C LEU A 177 -17.24 -4.15 10.29
N ARG A 178 -17.29 -3.69 9.03
CA ARG A 178 -18.33 -2.74 8.58
C ARG A 178 -19.72 -3.32 8.73
N LEU A 179 -19.92 -4.59 8.37
CA LEU A 179 -21.20 -5.28 8.54
C LEU A 179 -21.60 -5.39 10.02
N GLU A 180 -20.65 -5.77 10.89
CA GLU A 180 -20.87 -5.87 12.34
C GLU A 180 -21.09 -4.52 13.04
N LEU A 181 -20.69 -3.42 12.40
CA LEU A 181 -20.85 -2.04 12.90
C LEU A 181 -22.04 -1.30 12.26
N GLY A 182 -22.75 -1.93 11.32
CA GLY A 182 -23.86 -1.33 10.59
C GLY A 182 -23.44 -0.25 9.59
N LEU A 183 -22.21 -0.30 9.08
CA LEU A 183 -21.65 0.64 8.09
C LEU A 183 -21.87 0.11 6.66
N ALA A 184 -21.95 1.03 5.69
CA ALA A 184 -22.08 0.68 4.28
C ALA A 184 -20.81 -0.02 3.73
N LYS A 185 -21.00 -1.01 2.84
CA LYS A 185 -19.89 -1.64 2.11
C LYS A 185 -19.17 -0.59 1.24
N PRO A 186 -17.83 -0.64 1.11
CA PRO A 186 -17.13 0.23 0.17
C PRO A 186 -17.57 -0.07 -1.28
N GLU A 187 -17.74 0.96 -2.09
CA GLU A 187 -17.95 0.80 -3.54
C GLU A 187 -16.70 0.18 -4.18
N LYS A 188 -16.90 -0.83 -5.02
CA LYS A 188 -15.83 -1.56 -5.70
C LYS A 188 -15.12 -0.64 -6.71
N ALA A 189 -13.79 -0.56 -6.63
CA ALA A 189 -12.97 0.14 -7.63
C ALA A 189 -13.09 -0.50 -9.03
N ALA A 190 -13.07 0.35 -10.07
CA ALA A 190 -13.39 0.05 -11.46
C ALA A 190 -12.40 -0.90 -12.18
N LYS A 191 -12.86 -1.53 -13.26
CA LYS A 191 -12.11 -2.48 -14.11
C LYS A 191 -10.97 -1.79 -14.90
N PRO A 192 -9.80 -2.42 -15.11
CA PRO A 192 -8.70 -1.85 -15.88
C PRO A 192 -8.84 -2.02 -17.41
N SER A 193 -8.31 -1.04 -18.15
CA SER A 193 -8.32 -0.90 -19.62
C SER A 193 -7.25 -1.71 -20.35
N GLU A 194 -7.53 -2.06 -21.60
CA GLU A 194 -6.68 -2.82 -22.54
C GLU A 194 -5.43 -2.05 -22.99
N VAL A 195 -4.26 -2.72 -23.05
CA VAL A 195 -3.01 -2.18 -23.62
C VAL A 195 -2.29 -3.22 -24.50
N THR A 196 -1.60 -2.69 -25.51
CA THR A 196 -1.08 -3.24 -26.76
C THR A 196 0.26 -4.02 -26.65
N LYS A 197 0.43 -4.99 -27.56
CA LYS A 197 1.47 -6.03 -27.68
C LYS A 197 2.90 -5.54 -28.00
N VAL A 198 3.94 -6.19 -27.45
CA VAL A 198 5.31 -6.30 -28.01
C VAL A 198 5.88 -7.69 -27.63
N VAL A 199 6.71 -8.28 -28.51
CA VAL A 199 7.12 -9.70 -28.51
C VAL A 199 8.63 -9.85 -28.27
N GLY A 200 9.00 -10.70 -27.31
CA GLY A 200 10.35 -11.24 -27.15
C GLY A 200 10.49 -12.14 -25.93
N GLU A 201 10.67 -13.45 -26.12
CA GLU A 201 10.93 -14.45 -25.08
C GLU A 201 12.43 -14.61 -24.86
N GLU A 202 12.88 -14.65 -23.61
CA GLU A 202 14.05 -15.45 -23.18
C GLU A 202 14.01 -15.63 -21.66
N GLU A 203 14.56 -16.74 -21.17
CA GLU A 203 14.56 -17.18 -19.77
C GLU A 203 15.52 -16.27 -18.97
N VAL A 204 14.98 -15.30 -18.21
CA VAL A 204 15.80 -14.21 -17.67
C VAL A 204 16.19 -14.40 -16.20
N ASP A 205 17.49 -14.28 -15.92
CA ASP A 205 18.05 -14.15 -14.58
C ASP A 205 17.62 -12.81 -13.96
N TYR A 206 16.67 -12.88 -13.02
CA TYR A 206 16.04 -11.72 -12.39
C TYR A 206 17.02 -10.85 -11.59
N VAL A 207 18.08 -11.44 -11.03
CA VAL A 207 19.12 -10.69 -10.32
C VAL A 207 19.98 -9.92 -11.33
N ALA A 208 20.22 -10.51 -12.50
CA ALA A 208 20.90 -9.82 -13.59
C ALA A 208 20.05 -8.68 -14.17
N MET A 209 18.72 -8.86 -14.30
CA MET A 209 17.83 -7.78 -14.75
C MET A 209 17.71 -6.63 -13.75
N GLU A 210 17.56 -6.94 -12.45
CA GLU A 210 17.54 -5.91 -11.41
C GLU A 210 18.86 -5.12 -11.43
N ARG A 211 19.99 -5.83 -11.53
CA ARG A 211 21.30 -5.20 -11.66
C ARG A 211 21.41 -4.35 -12.94
N GLN A 212 20.86 -4.81 -14.05
CA GLN A 212 20.88 -4.08 -15.32
C GLN A 212 20.02 -2.82 -15.26
N GLU A 213 18.88 -2.86 -14.56
CA GLU A 213 18.03 -1.69 -14.37
C GLU A 213 18.63 -0.70 -13.36
N ILE A 214 19.25 -1.20 -12.28
CA ILE A 214 20.04 -0.36 -11.36
C ILE A 214 21.18 0.31 -12.13
N GLU A 215 21.91 -0.44 -12.97
CA GLU A 215 22.95 0.12 -13.82
C GLU A 215 22.39 1.14 -14.82
N ARG A 216 21.19 0.93 -15.37
CA ARG A 216 20.50 1.90 -16.24
C ARG A 216 20.19 3.21 -15.49
N MET A 217 19.62 3.10 -14.29
CA MET A 217 19.31 4.26 -13.44
C MET A 217 20.58 4.99 -12.99
N ASP A 218 21.63 4.27 -12.61
CA ASP A 218 22.92 4.84 -12.25
C ASP A 218 23.57 5.52 -13.46
N ASN A 219 23.44 4.96 -14.66
CA ASN A 219 23.95 5.58 -15.88
C ASN A 219 23.17 6.85 -16.25
N GLU A 220 21.85 6.86 -16.06
CA GLU A 220 21.02 8.06 -16.24
C GLU A 220 21.44 9.17 -15.27
N LEU A 221 21.55 8.84 -13.99
CA LEU A 221 22.03 9.75 -12.95
C LEU A 221 23.44 10.27 -13.27
N ASN A 222 24.36 9.38 -13.63
CA ASN A 222 25.73 9.73 -14.01
C ASN A 222 25.77 10.61 -15.26
N THR A 223 24.87 10.41 -16.21
CA THR A 223 24.76 11.25 -17.41
C THR A 223 24.34 12.66 -17.03
N TYR A 224 23.30 12.82 -16.20
CA TYR A 224 22.86 14.12 -15.71
C TYR A 224 23.94 14.81 -14.87
N LEU A 225 24.60 14.06 -13.99
CA LEU A 225 25.65 14.58 -13.12
C LEU A 225 26.88 14.99 -13.93
N THR A 226 27.28 14.18 -14.91
CA THR A 226 28.38 14.49 -15.83
C THR A 226 28.07 15.71 -16.69
N GLU A 227 26.83 15.82 -17.19
CA GLU A 227 26.40 17.00 -17.94
C GLU A 227 26.43 18.26 -17.07
N LEU A 228 25.94 18.16 -15.82
CA LEU A 228 26.00 19.24 -14.85
C LEU A 228 27.44 19.66 -14.60
N LEU A 229 28.34 18.72 -14.30
CA LEU A 229 29.76 19.00 -14.03
C LEU A 229 30.48 19.60 -15.24
N LYS A 230 30.26 19.07 -16.44
CA LYS A 230 30.98 19.50 -17.65
C LYS A 230 30.45 20.78 -18.26
N LYS A 231 29.12 20.94 -18.34
CA LYS A 231 28.49 22.03 -19.11
C LYS A 231 27.94 23.13 -18.22
N ARG A 232 27.47 22.80 -17.01
CA ARG A 232 26.69 23.75 -16.18
C ARG A 232 27.35 24.10 -14.86
N LEU A 233 28.43 23.46 -14.45
CA LEU A 233 29.03 23.62 -13.12
C LEU A 233 29.34 25.08 -12.79
N ASN A 234 30.05 25.78 -13.68
CA ASN A 234 30.36 27.19 -13.48
C ASN A 234 29.11 28.07 -13.46
N ALA A 235 28.10 27.74 -14.28
CA ALA A 235 26.82 28.45 -14.29
C ALA A 235 26.04 28.19 -12.99
N THR A 236 26.01 26.96 -12.50
CA THR A 236 25.37 26.52 -11.25
C THR A 236 26.07 27.13 -10.03
N ILE A 237 27.40 27.14 -9.99
CA ILE A 237 28.16 27.80 -8.92
C ILE A 237 27.94 29.31 -8.97
N LYS A 238 27.98 29.92 -10.15
CA LYS A 238 27.75 31.37 -10.31
C LYS A 238 26.32 31.75 -9.97
N PHE A 239 25.35 30.89 -10.30
CA PHE A 239 23.97 31.02 -9.87
C PHE A 239 23.89 30.92 -8.35
N GLY A 240 24.38 29.85 -7.73
CA GLY A 240 24.36 29.66 -6.27
C GLY A 240 25.06 30.77 -5.49
N LYS A 241 26.19 31.29 -5.98
CA LYS A 241 26.88 32.46 -5.39
C LYS A 241 26.12 33.77 -5.54
N LYS A 242 25.32 33.91 -6.59
CA LYS A 242 24.48 35.10 -6.84
C LYS A 242 23.09 34.96 -6.22
N PHE A 243 22.64 33.74 -5.99
CA PHE A 243 21.32 33.44 -5.50
C PHE A 243 21.27 33.76 -4.01
N SER A 244 20.31 34.60 -3.66
CA SER A 244 20.01 34.98 -2.29
C SER A 244 18.51 35.10 -2.16
N ILE A 245 18.03 35.17 -0.93
CA ILE A 245 16.61 35.43 -0.64
C ILE A 245 16.16 36.72 -1.33
N SER A 246 17.02 37.74 -1.42
CA SER A 246 16.75 38.99 -2.13
C SER A 246 16.59 38.79 -3.64
N VAL A 247 17.47 38.00 -4.28
CA VAL A 247 17.37 37.72 -5.73
C VAL A 247 16.12 36.93 -6.07
N LEU A 248 15.74 35.98 -5.21
CA LEU A 248 14.50 35.24 -5.34
C LEU A 248 13.28 36.15 -5.16
N ALA A 249 13.27 36.97 -4.11
CA ALA A 249 12.19 37.94 -3.85
C ALA A 249 12.04 38.92 -5.02
N ASP A 250 13.14 39.48 -5.54
CA ASP A 250 13.13 40.39 -6.69
C ASP A 250 12.62 39.71 -7.97
N TYR A 251 12.98 38.44 -8.19
CA TYR A 251 12.48 37.65 -9.32
C TYR A 251 10.97 37.42 -9.22
N LEU A 252 10.48 37.06 -8.03
CA LEU A 252 9.06 36.84 -7.78
C LEU A 252 8.28 38.17 -7.85
N ILE A 253 8.83 39.28 -7.35
CA ILE A 253 8.24 40.63 -7.48
C ILE A 253 8.15 41.03 -8.96
N LYS A 254 9.15 40.72 -9.78
CA LYS A 254 9.11 41.01 -11.23
C LYS A 254 8.04 40.19 -11.96
N LEU A 255 7.81 38.95 -11.54
CA LEU A 255 6.81 38.07 -12.15
C LEU A 255 5.38 38.39 -11.69
N PHE A 256 5.20 38.69 -10.40
CA PHE A 256 3.88 38.78 -9.76
C PHE A 256 3.50 40.19 -9.28
N GLY A 257 4.40 41.17 -9.40
CA GLY A 257 4.19 42.56 -8.99
C GLY A 257 4.79 42.93 -7.62
N PRO A 258 4.87 44.24 -7.28
CA PRO A 258 5.45 44.75 -6.03
C PRO A 258 4.65 44.37 -4.78
N VAL A 259 3.38 44.01 -4.97
CA VAL A 259 2.57 43.33 -3.96
C VAL A 259 2.74 41.84 -4.22
N LEU A 260 3.81 41.27 -3.66
CA LEU A 260 3.86 39.84 -3.44
C LEU A 260 2.70 39.53 -2.52
N TYR A 261 1.58 39.06 -3.07
CA TYR A 261 0.62 38.32 -2.28
C TYR A 261 1.43 37.16 -1.70
N PHE A 262 1.69 37.22 -0.39
CA PHE A 262 2.33 36.16 0.35
C PHE A 262 1.70 34.80 0.02
N ASP A 263 0.46 34.78 -0.47
CA ASP A 263 -0.23 33.65 -1.06
C ASP A 263 0.60 32.78 -2.00
N SER A 264 1.50 33.24 -2.88
CA SER A 264 2.17 32.29 -3.79
C SER A 264 3.26 31.45 -3.09
N LEU A 265 4.08 32.09 -2.25
CA LEU A 265 5.12 31.40 -1.48
C LEU A 265 4.49 30.65 -0.29
N LEU A 266 3.49 31.26 0.34
CA LEU A 266 2.63 30.60 1.33
C LEU A 266 1.92 29.43 0.67
N SER A 267 1.41 29.52 -0.56
CA SER A 267 0.76 28.42 -1.27
C SER A 267 1.71 27.31 -1.62
N ILE A 268 2.99 27.57 -1.94
CA ILE A 268 3.97 26.49 -2.17
C ILE A 268 4.36 25.84 -0.85
N THR A 269 4.60 26.64 0.19
CA THR A 269 4.98 26.12 1.52
C THR A 269 3.81 25.41 2.19
N GLN A 270 2.60 25.93 2.01
CA GLN A 270 1.33 25.27 2.32
C GLN A 270 1.08 24.10 1.39
N GLN A 271 1.44 24.11 0.11
CA GLN A 271 1.29 22.92 -0.74
C GLN A 271 2.22 21.80 -0.32
N TYR A 272 3.38 22.11 0.30
CA TYR A 272 4.32 21.14 0.84
C TYR A 272 4.02 20.74 2.30
N GLY A 273 3.43 21.63 3.11
CA GLY A 273 3.05 21.37 4.51
C GLY A 273 1.58 20.95 4.72
N LEU A 274 0.67 21.40 3.86
CA LEU A 274 -0.69 20.83 3.64
C LEU A 274 -0.65 19.71 2.61
N ALA A 275 0.52 19.42 2.00
CA ALA A 275 0.67 18.29 1.10
C ALA A 275 0.10 17.04 1.74
N ASP A 276 0.26 16.96 3.08
CA ASP A 276 -0.37 15.95 3.91
C ASP A 276 -0.13 14.58 3.25
N VAL A 277 1.07 14.37 2.71
CA VAL A 277 1.36 13.21 1.86
C VAL A 277 1.77 12.12 2.80
N GLU A 278 1.13 10.97 2.67
CA GLU A 278 1.48 9.77 3.43
C GLU A 278 2.93 9.39 3.15
N ILE A 279 3.72 9.19 4.20
CA ILE A 279 5.06 8.63 4.06
C ILE A 279 4.90 7.15 3.64
N ILE A 280 5.48 6.77 2.51
CA ILE A 280 5.31 5.42 1.96
C ILE A 280 6.42 4.49 2.49
N HIS A 281 6.03 3.31 2.97
CA HIS A 281 6.93 2.21 3.32
C HIS A 281 6.51 0.90 2.64
N GLU A 282 7.26 -0.18 2.83
CA GLU A 282 7.04 -1.47 2.16
C GLU A 282 5.64 -2.09 2.34
N LYS A 283 4.86 -1.67 3.36
CA LYS A 283 3.49 -2.16 3.59
C LYS A 283 2.39 -1.15 3.23
N GLY A 284 2.74 0.04 2.73
CA GLY A 284 1.79 1.10 2.31
C GLY A 284 2.16 2.49 2.84
N GLY A 285 1.22 3.44 2.80
CA GLY A 285 1.37 4.78 3.39
C GLY A 285 1.11 4.78 4.90
N THR A 286 1.99 5.43 5.68
CA THR A 286 1.85 5.59 7.14
C THR A 286 0.81 6.64 7.52
N GLY A 287 0.34 6.60 8.78
CA GLY A 287 -0.41 7.71 9.38
C GLY A 287 0.42 8.99 9.52
N MET A 288 1.75 8.87 9.58
CA MET A 288 2.67 10.01 9.46
C MET A 288 2.58 10.63 8.07
N ARG A 289 2.39 11.95 8.04
CA ARG A 289 2.25 12.75 6.83
C ARG A 289 3.30 13.85 6.84
N THR A 290 3.68 14.35 5.67
CA THR A 290 4.62 15.47 5.56
C THR A 290 3.94 16.76 6.06
N GLY A 291 4.01 17.01 7.37
CA GLY A 291 3.39 18.17 8.05
C GLY A 291 3.66 18.20 9.54
#